data_AF-A0A1E9HQR0-F1
#
_entry.id   AF-A0A1E9HQR0-F1
#
_cell.length_a   1.000
_cell.length_b   1.000
_cell.length_c   1.000
_cell.angle_alpha   90.00
_cell.angle_beta   90.00
_cell.angle_gamma   90.00
#
_symmetry.space_group_name_H-M   'P 1'
#
loop_
_entity.id
_entity.type
_entity.pdbx_description
1 polymer ?
#
loop_
_entity_poly.entity_id
_entity_poly.type
_entity_poly.pdbx_seq_one_letter_code
_entity_poly.pdbx_strand_id
1 'polypeptide(L)'
;MDLDSLIQHKALDELYKRGNYGLMDHFLRDPETAEQLKLKKLQFDVHPELFSDVEDVCQLLDMSKREFLTAATLQAVKLAQEAIEKHGLIPDEETH
;
A
#
# COMPACT_ATOMS: atom_id res chain seq x y z
N MET A 1 -3.15 -27.60 -1.96
CA MET A 1 -3.66 -26.31 -1.46
C MET A 1 -3.47 -26.34 0.03
N ASP A 2 -2.60 -25.47 0.53
CA ASP A 2 -2.14 -25.52 1.91
C ASP A 2 -2.98 -24.59 2.79
N LEU A 3 -3.27 -24.99 4.02
CA LEU A 3 -4.10 -24.20 4.94
C LEU A 3 -3.51 -22.80 5.15
N ASP A 4 -2.18 -22.72 5.15
CA ASP A 4 -1.42 -21.48 5.25
C ASP A 4 -1.67 -20.53 4.09
N SER A 5 -1.81 -21.05 2.86
CA SER A 5 -2.12 -20.22 1.68
C SER A 5 -3.52 -19.60 1.76
N LEU A 6 -4.47 -20.30 2.39
CA LEU A 6 -5.83 -19.81 2.58
C LEU A 6 -5.90 -18.76 3.69
N ILE A 7 -5.13 -18.96 4.77
CA ILE A 7 -5.01 -17.99 5.86
C ILE A 7 -4.35 -16.70 5.36
N GLN A 8 -3.26 -16.81 4.58
CA GLN A 8 -2.59 -15.66 3.97
C GLN A 8 -3.51 -14.88 3.03
N HIS A 9 -4.21 -15.57 2.13
CA HIS A 9 -5.09 -14.91 1.17
C HIS A 9 -6.28 -14.24 1.86
N LYS A 10 -6.82 -14.85 2.93
CA LYS A 10 -7.91 -14.27 3.72
C LYS A 10 -7.47 -13.13 4.61
N ALA A 11 -6.25 -13.18 5.15
CA ALA A 11 -5.66 -12.07 5.89
C ALA A 11 -5.43 -10.87 4.98
N LEU A 12 -4.83 -11.07 3.80
CA LEU A 12 -4.63 -10.01 2.80
C LEU A 12 -5.96 -9.41 2.31
N ASP A 13 -6.98 -10.23 2.08
CA ASP A 13 -8.30 -9.78 1.63
C ASP A 13 -9.09 -9.04 2.75
N GLU A 14 -8.98 -9.48 4.01
CA GLU A 14 -9.50 -8.71 5.14
C GLU A 14 -8.72 -7.42 5.38
N LEU A 15 -7.41 -7.40 5.15
CA LEU A 15 -6.58 -6.20 5.27
C LEU A 15 -6.93 -5.16 4.20
N TYR A 16 -7.16 -5.60 2.96
CA TYR A 16 -7.63 -4.75 1.86
C TYR A 16 -9.03 -4.18 2.13
N LYS A 17 -9.89 -4.93 2.84
CA LYS A 17 -11.28 -4.53 3.16
C LYS A 17 -11.44 -3.76 4.47
N ARG A 18 -10.59 -3.97 5.47
CA ARG A 18 -10.78 -3.44 6.84
C ARG A 18 -9.79 -2.36 7.27
N GLY A 19 -8.72 -2.09 6.51
CA GLY A 19 -7.80 -0.99 6.83
C GLY A 19 -7.09 -1.14 8.19
N ASN A 20 -6.90 -2.38 8.67
CA ASN A 20 -6.26 -2.62 9.97
C ASN A 20 -4.73 -2.67 9.81
N TYR A 21 -4.15 -1.51 9.52
CA TYR A 21 -2.76 -1.37 9.10
C TYR A 21 -1.76 -1.60 10.25
N GLY A 22 -2.15 -1.40 11.51
CA GLY A 22 -1.23 -1.44 12.66
C GLY A 22 -0.72 -2.85 13.00
N LEU A 23 -1.52 -3.89 12.73
CA LEU A 23 -1.06 -5.28 12.83
C LEU A 23 0.08 -5.56 11.85
N MET A 24 -0.02 -4.98 10.66
CA MET A 24 0.91 -5.23 9.57
C MET A 24 2.25 -4.52 9.82
N ASP A 25 2.28 -3.37 10.48
CA ASP A 25 3.56 -2.76 10.92
C ASP A 25 4.28 -3.58 11.98
N HIS A 26 3.53 -4.31 12.83
CA HIS A 26 4.14 -5.23 13.78
C HIS A 26 4.75 -6.45 13.09
N PHE A 27 4.05 -7.03 12.11
CA PHE A 27 4.53 -8.18 11.32
C PHE A 27 5.71 -7.84 10.41
N LEU A 28 5.77 -6.61 9.89
CA LEU A 28 6.83 -6.17 8.96
C LEU A 28 8.12 -5.73 9.63
N ARG A 29 8.20 -5.76 10.96
CA ARG A 29 9.48 -5.62 11.69
C ARG A 29 10.41 -6.79 11.45
N ASP A 30 9.86 -7.95 11.11
CA ASP A 30 10.63 -9.13 10.76
C ASP A 30 10.86 -9.22 9.24
N PRO A 31 12.12 -9.19 8.77
CA PRO A 31 12.45 -9.31 7.36
C PRO A 31 11.92 -10.60 6.71
N GLU A 32 11.87 -11.71 7.45
CA GLU A 32 11.40 -13.00 6.93
C GLU A 32 9.90 -12.94 6.62
N THR A 33 9.12 -12.27 7.47
CA THR A 33 7.69 -12.07 7.27
C THR A 33 7.38 -11.22 6.02
N ALA A 34 8.19 -10.20 5.73
CA ALA A 34 8.02 -9.40 4.51
C ALA A 34 8.27 -10.22 3.24
N GLU A 35 9.23 -11.13 3.27
CA GLU A 35 9.56 -12.04 2.17
C GLU A 35 8.47 -13.10 1.98
N GLN A 36 7.96 -13.69 3.06
CA GLN A 36 6.84 -14.62 3.05
C GLN A 36 5.55 -13.99 2.48
N LEU A 37 5.32 -12.69 2.77
CA LEU A 37 4.20 -11.92 2.24
C LEU A 37 4.44 -11.36 0.83
N LYS A 38 5.61 -11.64 0.22
CA LYS A 38 6.01 -11.19 -1.13
C LYS A 38 5.84 -9.68 -1.33
N LEU A 39 6.08 -8.88 -0.29
CA LEU A 39 5.88 -7.45 -0.35
C LEU A 39 7.00 -6.78 -1.16
N LYS A 40 6.63 -5.80 -1.97
CA LYS A 40 7.57 -4.99 -2.75
C LYS A 40 7.77 -3.65 -2.07
N LYS A 41 9.02 -3.20 -1.97
CA LYS A 41 9.35 -1.86 -1.47
C LYS A 41 9.10 -0.81 -2.54
N LEU A 42 8.32 0.21 -2.21
CA LEU A 42 8.22 1.44 -2.98
C LEU A 42 9.09 2.47 -2.28
N GLN A 43 10.32 2.68 -2.77
CA GLN A 43 11.25 3.70 -2.25
C GLN A 43 11.42 4.79 -3.31
N PHE A 44 11.30 6.05 -2.90
CA PHE A 44 11.60 7.21 -3.73
C PHE A 44 12.14 8.34 -2.87
N ASP A 45 13.06 9.12 -3.44
CA ASP A 45 13.62 10.30 -2.80
C ASP A 45 12.60 11.46 -2.87
N VAL A 46 12.48 12.20 -1.77
CA VAL A 46 11.54 13.33 -1.64
C VAL A 46 12.25 14.58 -1.16
N HIS A 47 11.66 15.75 -1.42
CA HIS A 47 12.14 17.00 -0.85
C HIS A 47 12.04 16.97 0.69
N PRO A 48 13.02 17.51 1.45
CA PRO A 48 13.01 17.45 2.91
C PRO A 48 11.76 18.07 3.56
N GLU A 49 11.21 19.12 2.96
CA GLU A 49 9.96 19.75 3.43
C GLU A 49 8.78 18.78 3.35
N LEU A 50 8.62 18.08 2.23
CA LEU A 50 7.57 17.06 2.09
C LEU A 50 7.77 15.91 3.09
N PHE A 51 9.01 15.54 3.39
CA PHE A 51 9.29 14.54 4.41
C PHE A 51 8.80 15.01 5.79
N SER A 52 9.08 16.27 6.15
CA SER A 52 8.61 16.87 7.41
C SER A 52 7.09 16.90 7.48
N ASP A 53 6.43 17.35 6.41
CA ASP A 53 4.97 17.41 6.35
C ASP A 53 4.34 16.02 6.56
N VAL A 54 4.94 14.99 5.95
CA VAL A 54 4.48 13.60 6.13
C VAL A 54 4.69 13.13 7.57
N GLU A 55 5.81 13.46 8.22
CA GLU A 55 6.04 13.12 9.63
C GLU A 55 5.01 13.77 10.55
N ASP A 56 4.77 15.07 10.38
CA ASP A 56 3.83 15.84 11.20
C ASP A 56 2.40 15.31 11.05
N VAL A 57 1.97 15.04 9.81
CA VAL A 57 0.63 14.48 9.55
C VAL A 57 0.49 13.07 10.13
N CYS A 58 1.50 12.21 9.98
CA CYS A 58 1.47 10.87 10.57
C CYS A 58 1.35 10.93 12.09
N GLN A 59 2.07 11.86 12.74
CA GLN A 59 2.01 12.05 14.18
C GLN A 59 0.64 12.56 14.63
N LEU A 60 0.05 13.53 13.92
CA LEU A 60 -1.28 14.08 14.24
C LEU A 60 -2.40 13.04 14.08
N LEU A 61 -2.25 12.12 13.13
CA LEU A 61 -3.22 11.07 12.84
C LEU A 61 -2.97 9.77 13.60
N ASP A 62 -1.95 9.71 14.46
CA ASP A 62 -1.51 8.51 15.18
C ASP A 62 -1.37 7.29 14.26
N MET A 63 -0.71 7.49 13.11
CA MET A 63 -0.52 6.47 12.08
C MET A 63 0.94 6.33 11.68
N SER A 64 1.32 5.15 11.19
CA SER A 64 2.66 4.94 10.68
C SER A 64 2.83 5.51 9.27
N LYS A 65 4.06 5.91 8.92
CA LYS A 65 4.39 6.38 7.56
C LYS A 65 4.01 5.37 6.48
N ARG A 66 4.14 4.07 6.77
CA ARG A 66 3.76 3.02 5.82
C ARG A 66 2.25 3.05 5.56
N GLU A 67 1.44 3.18 6.61
CA GLU A 67 -0.02 3.23 6.51
C GLU A 67 -0.44 4.46 5.72
N PHE A 68 0.11 5.63 6.09
CA PHE A 68 -0.13 6.88 5.40
C PHE A 68 0.24 6.81 3.92
N LEU A 69 1.46 6.37 3.59
CA LEU A 69 1.93 6.26 2.21
C LEU A 69 1.15 5.23 1.41
N THR A 70 0.71 4.12 2.04
CA THR A 70 -0.14 3.12 1.38
C THR A 70 -1.49 3.74 1.03
N ALA A 71 -2.15 4.42 1.96
CA ALA A 71 -3.43 5.08 1.73
C ALA A 71 -3.31 6.19 0.67
N ALA A 72 -2.27 7.02 0.75
CA ALA A 72 -1.99 8.07 -0.22
C ALA A 72 -1.76 7.50 -1.63
N THR A 73 -1.01 6.39 -1.73
CA THR A 73 -0.74 5.72 -3.01
C THR A 73 -2.02 5.13 -3.60
N LEU A 74 -2.85 4.44 -2.80
CA LEU A 74 -4.13 3.90 -3.25
C LEU A 74 -5.06 4.99 -3.76
N GLN A 75 -5.13 6.12 -3.05
CA GLN A 75 -5.92 7.26 -3.47
C GLN A 75 -5.41 7.88 -4.78
N ALA A 76 -4.09 8.03 -4.93
CA ALA A 76 -3.48 8.55 -6.15
C ALA A 76 -3.74 7.63 -7.36
N VAL A 77 -3.62 6.30 -7.19
CA VAL A 77 -3.93 5.32 -8.23
C VAL A 77 -5.39 5.39 -8.63
N LYS A 78 -6.32 5.47 -7.68
CA LYS A 78 -7.75 5.59 -7.95
C LYS A 78 -8.06 6.85 -8.76
N LEU A 79 -7.51 8.00 -8.36
CA LEU A 79 -7.68 9.27 -9.09
C LEU A 79 -7.10 9.18 -10.51
N ALA A 80 -5.95 8.52 -10.67
CA ALA A 80 -5.35 8.31 -11.98
C ALA A 80 -6.24 7.41 -12.86
N GLN A 81 -6.78 6.32 -12.34
CA GLN A 81 -7.71 5.43 -13.05
C GLN A 81 -8.98 6.17 -13.49
N GLU A 82 -9.59 6.95 -12.59
CA GLU A 82 -10.76 7.77 -12.91
C GLU A 82 -10.46 8.81 -14.01
N ALA A 83 -9.27 9.43 -13.98
CA ALA A 83 -8.84 10.35 -15.02
C ALA A 83 -8.63 9.64 -16.37
N ILE A 84 -8.02 8.46 -16.35
CA ILE A 84 -7.79 7.62 -17.53
C ILE A 84 -9.12 7.24 -18.19
N GLU A 85 -10.08 6.74 -17.40
CA GLU A 85 -11.42 6.39 -17.85
C GLU A 85 -12.14 7.59 -18.48
N LYS A 86 -12.06 8.76 -17.83
CA LYS A 86 -12.69 10.00 -18.31
C LYS A 86 -12.07 10.53 -19.60
N HIS A 87 -10.77 10.31 -19.81
CA HIS A 87 -10.04 10.78 -20.98
C HIS A 87 -9.89 9.73 -22.09
N GLY A 88 -10.49 8.55 -21.93
CA GLY A 88 -10.54 7.50 -22.96
C GLY A 88 -9.19 6.86 -23.28
N LEU A 89 -8.20 6.97 -22.40
CA LEU A 89 -6.92 6.27 -22.54
C LEU A 89 -7.11 4.82 -22.07
N ILE A 90 -7.80 4.01 -22.85
CA ILE A 90 -7.71 2.56 -22.68
C ILE A 90 -6.23 2.23 -22.92
N PRO A 91 -5.47 1.71 -21.93
CA PRO A 91 -4.17 1.14 -22.25
C PRO A 91 -4.47 0.05 -23.26
N ASP A 92 -3.90 0.14 -24.47
CA ASP A 92 -3.97 -0.96 -25.42
C ASP A 92 -3.56 -2.21 -24.64
N GLU A 93 -4.48 -3.18 -24.57
CA GLU A 93 -4.11 -4.54 -24.25
C GLU A 93 -3.16 -4.99 -25.37
N GLU A 94 -1.87 -4.67 -25.25
CA GLU A 94 -0.85 -5.33 -26.03
C GLU A 94 -0.77 -6.78 -25.55
N THR A 95 -1.59 -7.59 -26.20
CA THR A 95 -1.24 -8.92 -26.72
C THR A 95 0.26 -9.25 -26.60
N HIS A 96 0.63 -10.08 -25.62
CA HIS A 96 1.28 -11.39 -25.76
C HIS A 96 1.76 -11.97 -24.42
#